data_AF-A0A2W7QWV9-F1
#
_entry.id   AF-A0A2W7QWV9-F1
#
_cell.length_a   1.000
_cell.length_b   1.000
_cell.length_c   1.000
_cell.angle_alpha   90.00
_cell.angle_beta   90.00
_cell.angle_gamma   90.00
#
_symmetry.space_group_name_H-M   'P 1'
#
loop_
_entity.id
_entity.type
_entity.pdbx_description
1 polymer ?
#
loop_
_entity_poly.entity_id
_entity_poly.type
_entity_poly.pdbx_seq_one_letter_code
_entity_poly.pdbx_strand_id
1 'polypeptide(L)'
;MHKNRLLKIDNADNVLVALVDLDPGIISYEELSINLPKAVKQKHKFLTTDLKKGEIIIRYGVPVGKANWDLKAGEIINIENITHFADEETIHEAADTWQVPNVAHWQDRTFLEYHRQDGKIGTANYWLFVPLVFCENSNLKVIEEALSKGLGYYKPNKYEEYVRTKISSDSTFKSLASEKKVFENIEGIKFLYHHGGCGVTRFDRSGCGRLLLRK
;
A
#
# COMPACT_ATOMS: atom_id res chain seq x y z
N MET A 1 -4.65 -0.06 28.81
CA MET A 1 -4.30 -0.91 27.64
C MET A 1 -3.24 -1.90 28.06
N HIS A 2 -3.57 -3.17 28.20
CA HIS A 2 -2.54 -4.21 28.36
C HIS A 2 -1.66 -4.18 27.11
N LYS A 3 -0.37 -3.87 27.26
CA LYS A 3 0.60 -3.92 26.16
C LYS A 3 0.74 -5.39 25.78
N ASN A 4 0.07 -5.80 24.70
CA ASN A 4 0.31 -7.11 24.12
C ASN A 4 1.75 -7.13 23.60
N ARG A 5 2.60 -7.91 24.26
CA ARG A 5 4.04 -8.04 23.92
C ARG A 5 4.28 -9.10 22.83
N LEU A 6 3.24 -9.90 22.55
CA LEU A 6 3.26 -11.06 21.69
C LEU A 6 2.08 -10.97 20.71
N LEU A 7 2.25 -11.57 19.53
CA LEU A 7 1.20 -11.66 18.51
C LEU A 7 1.16 -13.08 17.94
N LYS A 8 -0.03 -13.68 18.00
CA LYS A 8 -0.44 -14.84 17.21
C LYS A 8 -1.45 -14.35 16.17
N ILE A 9 -1.29 -14.75 14.91
CA ILE A 9 -2.11 -14.19 13.82
C ILE A 9 -3.31 -15.09 13.56
N ASP A 10 -3.07 -16.39 13.50
CA ASP A 10 -4.12 -17.40 13.41
C ASP A 10 -4.04 -18.38 14.58
N ASN A 11 -5.19 -18.92 15.01
CA ASN A 11 -5.25 -19.89 16.10
C ASN A 11 -4.48 -21.19 15.79
N ALA A 12 -4.38 -21.58 14.53
CA ALA A 12 -3.60 -22.74 14.08
C ALA A 12 -2.08 -22.50 14.07
N ASP A 13 -1.62 -21.25 14.24
CA ASP A 13 -0.19 -20.94 14.24
C ASP A 13 0.53 -21.66 15.39
N ASN A 14 1.66 -22.31 15.08
CA ASN A 14 2.55 -22.88 16.09
C ASN A 14 3.75 -21.95 16.39
N VAL A 15 3.69 -20.71 15.93
CA VAL A 15 4.69 -19.66 16.17
C VAL A 15 4.06 -18.42 16.78
N LEU A 16 4.84 -17.69 17.57
CA LEU A 16 4.51 -16.35 18.07
C LEU A 16 5.50 -15.32 17.55
N VAL A 17 5.04 -14.09 17.35
CA VAL A 17 5.86 -12.93 17.00
C VAL A 17 6.09 -12.05 18.24
N ALA A 18 7.34 -11.69 18.50
CA ALA A 18 7.69 -10.73 19.53
C ALA A 18 7.40 -9.29 19.07
N LEU A 19 6.52 -8.56 19.77
CA LEU A 19 6.22 -7.14 19.48
C LEU A 19 7.17 -6.18 20.18
N VAL A 20 7.99 -6.69 21.10
CA VAL A 20 9.07 -5.99 21.81
C VAL A 20 10.25 -6.96 21.97
N ASP A 21 11.41 -6.46 22.41
CA ASP A 21 12.49 -7.33 22.85
C ASP A 21 12.07 -8.12 24.10
N LEU A 22 12.37 -9.41 24.12
CA LEU A 22 12.07 -10.34 25.21
C LEU A 22 13.37 -10.91 25.77
N ASP A 23 13.52 -10.86 27.08
CA ASP A 23 14.63 -11.51 27.77
C ASP A 23 14.40 -13.03 27.86
N PRO A 24 15.47 -13.83 28.06
CA PRO A 24 15.34 -15.26 28.34
C PRO A 24 14.49 -15.52 29.59
N GLY A 25 13.79 -16.65 29.61
CA GLY A 25 12.95 -17.07 30.74
C GLY A 25 11.52 -17.40 30.33
N ILE A 26 10.66 -17.59 31.33
CA ILE A 26 9.26 -18.01 31.12
C ILE A 26 8.42 -16.80 30.71
N ILE A 27 7.72 -16.93 29.59
CA ILE A 27 6.69 -16.01 29.14
C ILE A 27 5.33 -16.70 29.15
N SER A 28 4.28 -15.94 29.45
CA SER A 28 2.90 -16.38 29.38
C SER A 28 2.23 -15.83 28.13
N TYR A 29 1.56 -16.67 27.36
CA TYR A 29 0.67 -16.28 26.27
C TYR A 29 -0.62 -17.10 26.37
N GLU A 30 -1.74 -16.43 26.66
CA GLU A 30 -3.01 -17.11 26.97
C GLU A 30 -2.82 -18.15 28.09
N GLU A 31 -3.14 -19.42 27.84
CA GLU A 31 -2.94 -20.54 28.78
C GLU A 31 -1.55 -21.20 28.66
N LEU A 32 -0.70 -20.74 27.72
CA LEU A 32 0.62 -21.31 27.48
C LEU A 32 1.69 -20.64 28.35
N SER A 33 2.58 -21.48 28.90
CA SER A 33 3.81 -21.08 29.58
C SER A 33 4.99 -21.58 28.75
N ILE A 34 5.75 -20.66 28.14
CA ILE A 34 6.82 -20.98 27.19
C ILE A 34 8.14 -20.48 27.76
N ASN A 35 9.14 -21.36 27.83
CA ASN A 35 10.49 -21.00 28.25
C ASN A 35 11.31 -20.53 27.05
N LEU A 36 11.74 -19.26 27.04
CA LEU A 36 12.66 -18.72 26.04
C LEU A 36 14.11 -19.01 26.45
N PRO A 37 14.84 -19.90 25.75
CA PRO A 37 16.23 -20.22 26.11
C PRO A 37 17.20 -19.07 25.84
N LYS A 38 16.82 -18.12 24.97
CA LYS A 38 17.62 -16.96 24.56
C LYS A 38 16.72 -15.74 24.39
N ALA A 39 17.33 -14.56 24.40
CA ALA A 39 16.61 -13.32 24.15
C ALA A 39 16.03 -13.31 22.74
N VAL A 40 14.77 -12.89 22.60
CA VAL A 40 14.08 -12.77 21.31
C VAL A 40 13.93 -11.29 20.98
N LYS A 41 14.54 -10.87 19.86
CA LYS A 41 14.42 -9.49 19.38
C LYS A 41 13.03 -9.23 18.81
N GLN A 42 12.61 -7.96 18.83
CA GLN A 42 11.40 -7.51 18.18
C GLN A 42 11.30 -8.06 16.74
N LYS A 43 10.08 -8.43 16.32
CA LYS A 43 9.71 -8.98 14.99
C LYS A 43 10.21 -10.40 14.71
N HIS A 44 11.03 -10.97 15.59
CA HIS A 44 11.44 -12.37 15.49
C HIS A 44 10.32 -13.29 15.94
N LYS A 45 10.37 -14.51 15.43
CA LYS A 45 9.37 -15.55 15.68
C LYS A 45 9.99 -16.66 16.50
N PHE A 46 9.21 -17.26 17.37
CA PHE A 46 9.63 -18.42 18.16
C PHE A 46 8.50 -19.44 18.26
N LEU A 47 8.86 -20.69 18.51
CA LEU A 47 7.91 -21.80 18.57
C LEU A 47 7.08 -21.78 19.84
N THR A 48 5.82 -22.20 19.72
CA THR A 48 4.91 -22.41 20.86
C THR A 48 4.91 -23.86 21.35
N THR A 49 5.36 -24.79 20.51
CA THR A 49 5.43 -26.22 20.79
C THR A 49 6.80 -26.76 20.37
N ASP A 50 7.19 -27.91 20.90
CA ASP A 50 8.31 -28.67 20.35
C ASP A 50 7.96 -29.13 18.92
N LEU A 51 8.96 -29.18 18.04
CA LEU A 51 8.86 -29.74 16.70
C LEU A 51 10.00 -30.74 16.46
N LYS A 52 9.68 -31.90 15.88
CA LYS A 52 10.67 -32.83 15.36
C LYS A 52 11.16 -32.42 13.98
N LYS A 53 12.34 -32.91 13.59
CA LYS A 53 12.84 -32.74 12.22
C LYS A 53 11.77 -33.13 11.19
N GLY A 54 11.49 -32.23 10.25
CA GLY A 54 10.53 -32.42 9.18
C GLY A 54 9.08 -32.04 9.51
N GLU A 55 8.77 -31.73 10.78
CA GLU A 55 7.45 -31.24 11.17
C GLU A 55 7.20 -29.82 10.69
N ILE A 56 5.92 -29.49 10.51
CA ILE A 56 5.45 -28.30 9.81
C ILE A 56 5.41 -27.10 10.76
N ILE A 57 5.89 -25.96 10.26
CA ILE A 57 5.69 -24.65 10.86
C ILE A 57 4.47 -24.01 10.19
N ILE A 58 3.49 -23.61 11.01
CA ILE A 58 2.24 -23.01 10.58
C ILE A 58 2.25 -21.54 10.98
N ARG A 59 2.01 -20.65 10.01
CA ARG A 59 1.90 -19.20 10.22
C ARG A 59 0.83 -18.63 9.29
N TYR A 60 -0.01 -17.74 9.81
CA TYR A 60 -1.21 -17.25 9.11
C TYR A 60 -2.22 -18.35 8.81
N GLY A 61 -2.24 -19.40 9.64
CA GLY A 61 -3.13 -20.56 9.45
C GLY A 61 -2.71 -21.50 8.31
N VAL A 62 -1.54 -21.29 7.70
CA VAL A 62 -1.04 -22.10 6.58
C VAL A 62 0.38 -22.61 6.83
N PRO A 63 0.78 -23.76 6.25
CA PRO A 63 2.17 -24.21 6.26
C PRO A 63 3.09 -23.20 5.58
N VAL A 64 4.22 -22.90 6.23
CA VAL A 64 5.24 -21.99 5.67
C VAL A 64 6.64 -22.61 5.63
N GLY A 65 6.85 -23.73 6.31
CA GLY A 65 8.16 -24.34 6.43
C GLY A 65 8.14 -25.68 7.16
N LYS A 66 9.28 -26.35 7.14
CA LYS A 66 9.58 -27.55 7.94
C LYS A 66 10.83 -27.36 8.78
N ALA A 67 10.86 -27.95 9.97
CA ALA A 67 12.00 -27.88 10.86
C ALA A 67 13.18 -28.71 10.29
N ASN A 68 14.38 -28.12 10.23
CA ASN A 68 15.57 -28.79 9.69
C ASN A 68 16.16 -29.83 10.65
N TRP A 69 15.87 -29.70 11.95
CA TRP A 69 16.21 -30.61 13.04
C TRP A 69 15.17 -30.45 14.17
N ASP A 70 15.32 -31.18 15.28
CA ASP A 70 14.45 -31.06 16.44
C ASP A 70 14.57 -29.66 17.07
N LEU A 71 13.46 -28.93 17.16
CA LEU A 71 13.38 -27.60 17.77
C LEU A 71 12.48 -27.65 19.01
N LYS A 72 12.85 -26.92 20.06
CA LYS A 72 12.05 -26.80 21.28
C LYS A 72 11.11 -25.61 21.26
N ALA A 73 10.02 -25.71 22.02
CA ALA A 73 9.19 -24.56 22.34
C ALA A 73 10.05 -23.41 22.89
N GLY A 74 9.78 -22.19 22.44
CA GLY A 74 10.54 -20.99 22.77
C GLY A 74 11.78 -20.75 21.91
N GLU A 75 12.20 -21.70 21.07
CA GLU A 75 13.30 -21.47 20.13
C GLU A 75 12.93 -20.50 19.02
N ILE A 76 13.87 -19.61 18.68
CA ILE A 76 13.71 -18.66 17.58
C ILE A 76 13.80 -19.40 16.26
N ILE A 77 12.85 -19.13 15.38
CA ILE A 77 12.88 -19.64 14.02
C ILE A 77 13.58 -18.65 13.06
N ASN A 78 14.43 -19.18 12.21
CA ASN A 78 15.23 -18.44 11.24
C ASN A 78 15.44 -19.27 9.96
N ILE A 79 16.21 -18.72 9.02
CA ILE A 79 16.49 -19.39 7.72
C ILE A 79 17.43 -20.60 7.83
N GLU A 80 18.12 -20.76 8.96
CA GLU A 80 19.05 -21.87 9.18
C GLU A 80 18.31 -23.10 9.69
N ASN A 81 17.31 -22.91 10.56
CA ASN A 81 16.58 -23.99 11.21
C ASN A 81 15.24 -24.36 10.57
N ILE A 82 14.82 -23.62 9.54
CA ILE A 82 13.64 -23.93 8.73
C ILE A 82 13.98 -23.97 7.25
N THR A 83 13.40 -24.92 6.54
CA THR A 83 13.33 -24.91 5.07
C THR A 83 11.91 -24.57 4.63
N HIS A 84 11.77 -23.77 3.58
CA HIS A 84 10.46 -23.43 3.01
C HIS A 84 9.67 -24.68 2.64
N PHE A 85 8.38 -24.67 2.96
CA PHE A 85 7.44 -25.73 2.60
C PHE A 85 6.07 -25.09 2.40
N ALA A 86 5.40 -25.47 1.33
CA ALA A 86 4.01 -25.21 1.06
C ALA A 86 3.36 -26.55 0.68
N ASP A 87 2.12 -26.77 1.08
CA ASP A 87 1.38 -27.97 0.68
C ASP A 87 1.24 -28.02 -0.85
N GLU A 88 1.12 -29.25 -1.38
CA GLU A 88 0.80 -29.43 -2.79
C GLU A 88 -0.56 -28.80 -3.08
N GLU A 89 -0.59 -27.90 -4.08
CA GLU A 89 -1.79 -27.17 -4.45
C GLU A 89 -2.85 -28.15 -4.93
N THR A 90 -3.75 -28.52 -4.02
CA THR A 90 -4.94 -29.28 -4.37
C THR A 90 -5.98 -28.22 -4.69
N ILE A 91 -6.30 -28.06 -5.98
CA ILE A 91 -7.42 -27.22 -6.40
C ILE A 91 -8.69 -27.92 -5.91
N HIS A 92 -9.05 -27.65 -4.67
CA HIS A 92 -10.35 -28.01 -4.17
C HIS A 92 -11.34 -27.05 -4.82
N GLU A 93 -12.22 -27.58 -5.68
CA GLU A 93 -13.47 -26.92 -6.09
C GLU A 93 -14.45 -26.81 -4.91
N ALA A 94 -13.94 -26.66 -3.69
CA ALA A 94 -14.74 -26.23 -2.57
C ALA A 94 -15.11 -24.78 -2.89
N ALA A 95 -16.40 -24.56 -3.16
CA ALA A 95 -16.96 -23.22 -3.14
C ALA A 95 -16.72 -22.67 -1.74
N ASP A 96 -15.59 -21.98 -1.53
CA ASP A 96 -15.35 -21.21 -0.32
C ASP A 96 -16.55 -20.29 -0.16
N THR A 97 -17.38 -20.61 0.83
CA THR A 97 -18.55 -19.80 1.16
C THR A 97 -18.02 -18.55 1.83
N TRP A 98 -17.62 -17.57 1.02
CA TRP A 98 -17.20 -16.27 1.53
C TRP A 98 -18.31 -15.68 2.38
N GLN A 99 -18.07 -15.61 3.69
CA GLN A 99 -18.97 -14.99 4.62
C GLN A 99 -18.81 -13.47 4.48
N VAL A 100 -19.82 -12.84 3.87
CA VAL A 100 -19.87 -11.39 3.74
C VAL A 100 -19.76 -10.78 5.14
N PRO A 101 -18.78 -9.90 5.41
CA PRO A 101 -18.67 -9.28 6.72
C PRO A 101 -19.90 -8.43 7.01
N ASN A 102 -20.34 -8.39 8.26
CA ASN A 102 -21.48 -7.58 8.65
C ASN A 102 -21.15 -6.09 8.50
N VAL A 103 -21.75 -5.45 7.50
CA VAL A 103 -21.58 -4.02 7.23
C VAL A 103 -22.68 -3.12 7.81
N ALA A 104 -23.56 -3.65 8.67
CA ALA A 104 -24.72 -2.92 9.22
C ALA A 104 -24.34 -1.56 9.83
N HIS A 105 -23.19 -1.49 10.52
CA HIS A 105 -22.72 -0.25 11.13
C HIS A 105 -22.44 0.89 10.12
N TRP A 106 -22.21 0.57 8.84
CA TRP A 106 -21.86 1.55 7.81
C TRP A 106 -22.95 1.77 6.76
N GLN A 107 -24.13 1.14 6.89
CA GLN A 107 -25.18 1.22 5.87
C GLN A 107 -25.68 2.65 5.61
N ASP A 108 -25.75 3.47 6.67
CA ASP A 108 -26.23 4.86 6.56
C ASP A 108 -25.10 5.88 6.38
N ARG A 109 -23.87 5.44 6.14
CA ARG A 109 -22.72 6.35 5.92
C ARG A 109 -22.82 6.97 4.52
N THR A 110 -22.90 8.30 4.47
CA THR A 110 -22.86 9.08 3.24
C THR A 110 -21.62 9.96 3.19
N PHE A 111 -21.27 10.45 1.99
CA PHE A 111 -20.21 11.44 1.79
C PHE A 111 -20.63 12.45 0.72
N LEU A 112 -19.96 13.60 0.68
CA LEU A 112 -20.22 14.61 -0.34
C LEU A 112 -19.65 14.16 -1.68
N GLU A 113 -20.48 14.16 -2.70
CA GLU A 113 -20.19 13.40 -3.91
C GLU A 113 -20.56 14.15 -5.20
N TYR A 114 -19.87 13.81 -6.28
CA TYR A 114 -20.08 14.39 -7.60
C TYR A 114 -20.87 13.43 -8.49
N HIS A 115 -22.20 13.58 -8.52
CA HIS A 115 -23.07 12.76 -9.37
C HIS A 115 -22.82 13.00 -10.85
N ARG A 116 -22.81 11.91 -11.63
CA ARG A 116 -22.73 11.94 -13.10
C ARG A 116 -24.03 11.41 -13.70
N GLN A 117 -24.28 11.81 -14.95
CA GLN A 117 -25.49 11.39 -15.70
C GLN A 117 -25.58 9.87 -15.90
N ASP A 118 -24.44 9.16 -15.86
CA ASP A 118 -24.37 7.70 -15.98
C ASP A 118 -24.59 6.95 -14.65
N GLY A 119 -24.97 7.65 -13.58
CA GLY A 119 -25.20 7.09 -12.25
C GLY A 119 -23.92 6.81 -11.45
N LYS A 120 -22.74 7.02 -12.04
CA LYS A 120 -21.47 6.93 -11.30
C LYS A 120 -21.29 8.16 -10.41
N ILE A 121 -20.53 7.95 -9.35
CA ILE A 121 -20.25 8.96 -8.34
C ILE A 121 -18.75 9.26 -8.32
N GLY A 122 -18.40 10.54 -8.41
CA GLY A 122 -17.03 11.02 -8.27
C GLY A 122 -16.71 11.46 -6.84
N THR A 123 -15.50 11.16 -6.37
CA THR A 123 -14.99 11.62 -5.06
C THR A 123 -14.21 12.94 -5.15
N ALA A 124 -13.97 13.43 -6.37
CA ALA A 124 -13.31 14.70 -6.66
C ALA A 124 -13.65 15.18 -8.08
N ASN A 125 -13.59 16.49 -8.30
CA ASN A 125 -13.86 17.14 -9.57
C ASN A 125 -12.58 17.72 -10.17
N TYR A 126 -12.06 17.03 -11.19
CA TYR A 126 -10.87 17.41 -11.92
C TYR A 126 -11.18 17.73 -13.37
N TRP A 127 -10.54 18.77 -13.90
CA TRP A 127 -10.42 18.91 -15.35
C TRP A 127 -9.23 18.12 -15.84
N LEU A 128 -9.49 17.28 -16.84
CA LEU A 128 -8.48 16.41 -17.44
C LEU A 128 -8.22 16.86 -18.87
N PHE A 129 -6.97 17.18 -19.16
CA PHE A 129 -6.49 17.51 -20.49
C PHE A 129 -5.75 16.31 -21.05
N VAL A 130 -6.28 15.76 -22.14
CA VAL A 130 -5.74 14.56 -22.80
C VAL A 130 -5.47 14.92 -24.27
N PRO A 131 -4.21 14.86 -24.74
CA PRO A 131 -3.92 15.09 -26.14
C PRO A 131 -4.43 13.91 -26.95
N LEU A 132 -5.04 14.20 -28.11
CA LEU A 132 -5.56 13.16 -29.00
C LEU A 132 -4.44 12.44 -29.77
N VAL A 133 -3.26 13.07 -29.90
CA VAL A 133 -2.09 12.54 -30.59
C VAL A 133 -0.80 12.85 -29.82
N PHE A 134 0.20 12.00 -29.98
CA PHE A 134 1.46 12.06 -29.23
C PHE A 134 2.25 13.37 -29.44
N CYS A 135 2.21 13.93 -30.65
CA CYS A 135 2.96 15.15 -31.00
C CYS A 135 2.50 16.39 -30.21
N GLU A 136 1.31 16.35 -29.62
CA GLU A 136 0.72 17.49 -28.91
C GLU A 136 1.17 17.60 -27.45
N ASN A 137 1.99 16.67 -26.94
CA ASN A 137 2.50 16.75 -25.56
C ASN A 137 3.22 18.07 -25.27
N SER A 138 3.97 18.62 -26.23
CA SER A 138 4.68 19.89 -26.05
C SER A 138 3.71 21.06 -25.88
N ASN A 139 2.65 21.09 -26.70
CA ASN A 139 1.58 22.09 -26.57
C ASN A 139 0.83 21.93 -25.24
N LEU A 140 0.60 20.68 -24.82
CA LEU A 140 -0.06 20.37 -23.55
C LEU A 140 0.75 20.86 -22.33
N LYS A 141 2.08 20.81 -22.38
CA LYS A 141 2.96 21.38 -21.33
C LYS A 141 2.84 22.90 -21.23
N VAL A 142 2.77 23.59 -22.37
CA VAL A 142 2.59 25.05 -22.40
C VAL A 142 1.23 25.41 -21.80
N ILE A 143 0.18 24.65 -22.16
CA ILE A 143 -1.16 24.81 -21.58
C ILE A 143 -1.15 24.51 -20.08
N GLU A 144 -0.47 23.44 -19.63
CA GLU A 144 -0.32 23.12 -18.21
C GLU A 144 0.31 24.26 -17.43
N GLU A 145 1.42 24.81 -17.93
CA GLU A 145 2.10 25.92 -17.27
C GLU A 145 1.20 27.16 -17.17
N ALA A 146 0.55 27.54 -18.29
CA ALA A 146 -0.31 28.71 -18.33
C ALA A 146 -1.54 28.57 -17.43
N LEU A 147 -2.26 27.44 -17.53
CA LEU A 147 -3.48 27.20 -16.76
C LEU A 147 -3.19 26.97 -15.27
N SER A 148 -2.14 26.23 -14.93
CA SER A 148 -1.83 25.97 -13.52
C SER A 148 -1.50 27.25 -12.77
N LYS A 149 -0.66 28.11 -13.36
CA LYS A 149 -0.28 29.41 -12.78
C LYS A 149 -1.46 30.38 -12.78
N GLY A 150 -2.16 30.50 -13.91
CA GLY A 150 -3.26 31.46 -14.08
C GLY A 150 -4.50 31.14 -13.23
N LEU A 151 -4.79 29.86 -12.99
CA LEU A 151 -5.98 29.44 -12.24
C LEU A 151 -5.72 29.21 -10.75
N GLY A 152 -4.47 29.34 -10.28
CA GLY A 152 -4.10 29.12 -8.88
C GLY A 152 -3.98 27.64 -8.48
N TYR A 153 -3.71 26.74 -9.44
CA TYR A 153 -3.44 25.32 -9.17
C TYR A 153 -1.94 24.99 -9.12
N TYR A 154 -1.09 25.97 -9.42
CA TYR A 154 0.36 25.83 -9.37
C TYR A 154 0.85 25.68 -7.94
N LYS A 155 1.59 24.60 -7.68
CA LYS A 155 2.29 24.39 -6.41
C LYS A 155 3.78 24.55 -6.68
N PRO A 156 4.42 25.65 -6.24
CA PRO A 156 5.84 25.86 -6.47
C PRO A 156 6.66 24.74 -5.84
N ASN A 157 7.67 24.27 -6.56
CA ASN A 157 8.62 23.31 -6.02
C ASN A 157 9.56 24.01 -5.01
N LYS A 158 9.93 23.32 -3.93
CA LYS A 158 10.93 23.79 -2.94
C LYS A 158 12.25 24.21 -3.60
N TYR A 159 12.63 23.55 -4.70
CA TYR A 159 13.84 23.90 -5.44
C TYR A 159 13.73 25.20 -6.24
N GLU A 160 12.53 25.62 -6.65
CA GLU A 160 12.37 26.92 -7.30
C GLU A 160 12.67 28.05 -6.33
N GLU A 161 12.24 27.91 -5.08
CA GLU A 161 12.60 28.84 -4.00
C GLU A 161 14.11 28.83 -3.75
N TYR A 162 14.74 27.66 -3.68
CA TYR A 162 16.19 27.55 -3.53
C TYR A 162 16.95 28.27 -4.66
N VAL A 163 16.57 28.06 -5.92
CA VAL A 163 17.19 28.75 -7.07
C VAL A 163 16.96 30.26 -6.97
N ARG A 164 15.75 30.70 -6.58
CA ARG A 164 15.43 32.13 -6.40
C ARG A 164 16.30 32.78 -5.33
N THR A 165 16.48 32.15 -4.17
CA THR A 165 17.34 32.67 -3.09
C THR A 165 18.82 32.77 -3.48
N LYS A 166 19.28 31.96 -4.45
CA LYS A 166 20.66 32.02 -4.95
C LYS A 166 20.87 33.11 -6.00
N ILE A 167 19.82 33.50 -6.71
CA ILE A 167 19.89 34.53 -7.77
C ILE A 167 19.62 35.94 -7.21
N SER A 168 18.75 36.07 -6.20
CA SER A 168 18.32 37.35 -5.63
C SER A 168 18.86 37.52 -4.21
N SER A 169 19.76 38.48 -3.98
CA SER A 169 20.23 38.87 -2.63
C SER A 169 19.20 39.72 -1.85
N ASP A 170 18.04 40.00 -2.45
CA ASP A 170 17.06 40.95 -1.93
C ASP A 170 15.73 40.26 -1.61
N SER A 171 15.23 40.53 -0.40
CA SER A 171 14.22 39.70 0.30
C SER A 171 12.76 40.04 -0.03
N THR A 172 12.52 40.94 -0.99
CA THR A 172 11.18 41.45 -1.32
C THR A 172 10.80 41.17 -2.76
N PHE A 173 10.42 39.92 -3.07
CA PHE A 173 9.70 39.60 -4.30
C PHE A 173 8.44 38.78 -3.99
N LYS A 174 7.28 39.37 -4.31
CA LYS A 174 5.95 38.74 -4.14
C LYS A 174 5.82 37.53 -5.08
N SER A 175 5.32 36.43 -4.53
CA SER A 175 4.98 35.20 -5.25
C SER A 175 4.10 35.49 -6.48
N LEU A 176 4.56 35.04 -7.66
CA LEU A 176 3.79 35.06 -8.92
C LEU A 176 2.68 33.98 -8.97
N ALA A 177 2.59 33.11 -7.96
CA ALA A 177 1.52 32.14 -7.88
C ALA A 177 0.29 32.80 -7.25
N SER A 178 -0.84 32.78 -7.96
CA SER A 178 -2.13 33.14 -7.36
C SER A 178 -2.40 32.20 -6.19
N GLU A 179 -2.42 32.73 -4.97
CA GLU A 179 -2.71 31.94 -3.76
C GLU A 179 -4.17 31.49 -3.70
N LYS A 180 -5.06 32.16 -4.46
CA LYS A 180 -6.49 31.83 -4.51
C LYS A 180 -6.82 31.09 -5.80
N LYS A 181 -7.50 29.95 -5.64
CA LYS A 181 -8.10 29.20 -6.76
C LYS A 181 -9.20 30.05 -7.41
N VAL A 182 -9.19 30.12 -8.73
CA VAL A 182 -10.24 30.83 -9.49
C VAL A 182 -11.58 30.10 -9.42
N PHE A 183 -11.55 28.77 -9.42
CA PHE A 183 -12.75 27.94 -9.33
C PHE A 183 -12.77 27.17 -8.01
N GLU A 184 -13.79 27.41 -7.19
CA GLU A 184 -13.92 26.79 -5.86
C GLU A 184 -14.33 25.32 -5.95
N ASN A 185 -15.15 24.97 -6.95
CA ASN A 185 -15.70 23.62 -7.15
C ASN A 185 -14.82 22.69 -7.99
N ILE A 186 -13.57 23.11 -8.28
CA ILE A 186 -12.60 22.30 -9.04
C ILE A 186 -11.40 22.07 -8.13
N GLU A 187 -11.18 20.83 -7.74
CA GLU A 187 -10.07 20.46 -6.87
C GLU A 187 -8.73 20.64 -7.55
N GLY A 188 -8.68 20.42 -8.87
CA GLY A 188 -7.52 20.74 -9.68
C GLY A 188 -7.67 20.46 -11.17
N ILE A 189 -6.59 20.74 -11.89
CA ILE A 189 -6.43 20.41 -13.30
C ILE A 189 -5.33 19.35 -13.43
N LYS A 190 -5.50 18.41 -14.36
CA LYS A 190 -4.58 17.30 -14.61
C LYS A 190 -4.33 17.13 -16.09
N PHE A 191 -3.11 16.74 -16.41
CA PHE A 191 -2.62 16.60 -17.77
C PHE A 191 -2.12 15.18 -17.96
N LEU A 192 -2.64 14.47 -18.96
CA LEU A 192 -2.19 13.13 -19.30
C LEU A 192 -1.29 13.18 -20.52
N TYR A 193 -0.03 12.84 -20.32
CA TYR A 193 0.97 12.80 -21.37
C TYR A 193 1.08 11.40 -21.98
N HIS A 194 1.36 11.34 -23.28
CA HIS A 194 1.62 10.08 -23.94
C HIS A 194 3.11 9.91 -24.25
N HIS A 195 3.82 9.06 -23.51
CA HIS A 195 5.27 8.89 -23.67
C HIS A 195 5.68 7.80 -24.69
N GLY A 196 4.74 7.20 -25.40
CA GLY A 196 5.02 6.31 -26.52
C GLY A 196 5.30 7.13 -27.79
N GLY A 197 6.44 6.94 -28.43
CA GLY A 197 6.74 7.58 -29.70
C GLY A 197 5.72 7.22 -30.80
N CYS A 198 5.79 7.93 -31.94
CA CYS A 198 4.97 7.65 -33.12
C CYS A 198 5.38 6.32 -33.78
N GLY A 199 5.06 5.19 -33.13
CA GLY A 199 5.46 3.84 -33.57
C GLY A 199 4.94 2.71 -32.68
N VAL A 200 3.93 2.95 -31.84
CA VAL A 200 3.39 1.94 -30.94
C VAL A 200 2.50 0.93 -31.70
N THR A 201 2.45 -0.32 -31.23
CA THR A 201 1.67 -1.38 -31.90
C THR A 201 0.16 -1.13 -31.78
N ARG A 202 -0.65 -1.73 -32.67
CA ARG A 202 -2.13 -1.65 -32.59
C ARG A 202 -2.68 -2.20 -31.26
N PHE A 203 -1.94 -3.09 -30.60
CA PHE A 203 -2.29 -3.63 -29.28
C PHE A 203 -2.14 -2.57 -28.18
N ASP A 204 -1.06 -1.78 -28.21
CA ASP A 204 -0.86 -0.69 -27.25
C ASP A 204 -1.90 0.42 -27.39
N ARG A 205 -2.33 0.73 -28.63
CA ARG A 205 -3.46 1.64 -28.87
C ARG A 205 -4.73 1.13 -28.20
N SER A 206 -4.99 -0.18 -28.30
CA SER A 206 -6.18 -0.81 -27.72
C SER A 206 -6.10 -0.85 -26.19
N GLY A 207 -4.91 -1.13 -25.62
CA GLY A 207 -4.67 -1.09 -24.18
C GLY A 207 -4.80 0.31 -23.59
N CYS A 208 -4.22 1.33 -24.24
CA CYS A 208 -4.33 2.73 -23.84
C CYS A 208 -5.76 3.23 -23.96
N GLY A 209 -6.47 2.88 -25.05
CA GLY A 209 -7.90 3.16 -25.21
C GLY A 209 -8.75 2.53 -24.11
N ARG A 210 -8.49 1.27 -23.74
CA ARG A 210 -9.18 0.61 -22.62
C ARG A 210 -8.87 1.25 -21.27
N LEU A 211 -7.64 1.72 -21.04
CA LEU A 211 -7.24 2.36 -19.79
C LEU A 211 -7.90 3.74 -19.64
N LEU A 212 -7.90 4.54 -20.70
CA LEU A 212 -8.35 5.94 -20.68
C LEU A 212 -9.85 6.09 -20.89
N LEU A 213 -10.45 5.23 -21.71
CA LEU A 213 -11.84 5.38 -22.16
C LEU A 213 -12.74 4.27 -21.64
N ARG A 214 -12.38 3.56 -20.54
CA ARG A 214 -13.17 2.47 -19.93
C ARG A 214 -14.68 2.78 -20.04
N LYS A 215 -15.29 2.24 -21.09
CA LYS A 215 -16.73 2.05 -21.21
C LYS A 215 -16.99 0.68 -20.62
#